data_AF-A0A642VE29-F1
#
_entry.id   AF-A0A642VE29-F1
#
_cell.length_a   1.000
_cell.length_b   1.000
_cell.length_c   1.000
_cell.angle_alpha   90.00
_cell.angle_beta   90.00
_cell.angle_gamma   90.00
#
_symmetry.space_group_name_H-M   'P 1'
#
loop_
_entity.id
_entity.type
_entity.pdbx_description
1 polymer ?
#
loop_
_entity_poly.entity_id
_entity_poly.type
_entity_poly.pdbx_seq_one_letter_code
_entity_poly.pdbx_strand_id
1 'polypeptide(L)'
;MDDSNKRLLILYAEEIVRQRMSAFDVSHDYLHVFRVRRMAMKFAENLISRSYPVNPLIVELAALFHDLCDHKYVQGDEASVRDEISTSMKRYGMDDKTVNLVLKIVDNVSNSTENRLRENGQWSKWHDTCLELHW
;
A
#
# COMPACT_ATOMS: atom_id res chain seq x y z
N MET A 1 -14.05 0.96 -12.22
CA MET A 1 -12.79 0.72 -12.96
C MET A 1 -12.84 -0.66 -13.62
N ASP A 2 -12.57 -0.75 -14.91
CA ASP A 2 -12.48 -2.02 -15.65
C ASP A 2 -11.16 -2.77 -15.37
N ASP A 3 -11.09 -4.03 -15.81
CA ASP A 3 -9.95 -4.91 -15.55
C ASP A 3 -8.67 -4.51 -16.30
N SER A 4 -8.79 -3.81 -17.44
CA SER A 4 -7.63 -3.32 -18.17
C SER A 4 -6.95 -2.19 -17.39
N ASN A 5 -7.74 -1.26 -16.87
CA ASN A 5 -7.23 -0.18 -16.03
C ASN A 5 -6.64 -0.68 -14.71
N LYS A 6 -7.24 -1.71 -14.08
CA LYS A 6 -6.65 -2.38 -12.90
C LYS A 6 -5.25 -2.89 -13.23
N ARG A 7 -5.11 -3.63 -14.34
CA ARG A 7 -3.83 -4.19 -14.76
C ARG A 7 -2.80 -3.10 -15.04
N LEU A 8 -3.18 -2.04 -15.74
CA LEU A 8 -2.29 -0.92 -16.05
C LEU A 8 -1.83 -0.18 -14.78
N LEU A 9 -2.74 0.01 -13.82
CA LEU A 9 -2.41 0.61 -12.53
C LEU A 9 -1.40 -0.24 -11.75
N ILE A 10 -1.56 -1.57 -11.74
CA ILE A 10 -0.60 -2.47 -11.08
C ILE A 10 0.76 -2.45 -11.78
N LEU A 11 0.78 -2.45 -13.12
CA LEU A 11 2.04 -2.33 -13.87
C LEU A 11 2.76 -1.01 -13.58
N TYR A 12 2.01 0.09 -13.52
CA TYR A 12 2.53 1.39 -13.10
C TYR A 12 3.11 1.33 -11.68
N ALA A 13 2.37 0.73 -10.74
CA ALA A 13 2.80 0.60 -9.36
C ALA A 13 4.08 -0.24 -9.22
N GLU A 14 4.20 -1.34 -9.96
CA GLU A 14 5.45 -2.11 -10.01
C GLU A 14 6.62 -1.32 -10.57
N GLU A 15 6.38 -0.53 -11.63
CA GLU A 15 7.43 0.22 -12.31
C GLU A 15 7.96 1.36 -11.43
N ILE A 16 7.08 2.12 -10.78
CA ILE A 16 7.52 3.19 -9.86
C ILE A 16 8.28 2.60 -8.65
N VAL A 17 7.86 1.44 -8.13
CA VAL A 17 8.60 0.72 -7.10
C VAL A 17 10.01 0.34 -7.58
N ARG A 18 10.12 -0.27 -8.76
CA ARG A 18 11.43 -0.64 -9.34
C ARG A 18 12.32 0.58 -9.53
N GLN A 19 11.79 1.67 -10.08
CA GLN A 19 12.56 2.88 -10.38
C GLN A 19 13.03 3.61 -9.12
N ARG A 20 12.16 3.76 -8.12
CA ARG A 20 12.46 4.51 -6.90
C ARG A 20 13.31 3.69 -5.93
N MET A 21 13.16 2.36 -5.92
CA MET A 21 13.85 1.48 -4.98
C MET A 21 15.06 0.74 -5.55
N SER A 22 15.44 1.00 -6.81
CA SER A 22 16.61 0.36 -7.43
C SER A 22 17.95 0.75 -6.79
N ALA A 23 17.98 1.88 -6.07
CA ALA A 23 19.20 2.42 -5.45
C ALA A 23 19.33 2.08 -3.96
N PHE A 24 18.34 1.39 -3.37
CA PHE A 24 18.36 1.05 -1.94
C PHE A 24 19.07 -0.27 -1.67
N ASP A 25 19.44 -0.47 -0.39
CA ASP A 25 20.10 -1.69 0.06
C ASP A 25 19.18 -2.93 -0.05
N VAL A 26 19.76 -4.12 0.07
CA VAL A 26 19.05 -5.40 -0.12
C VAL A 26 17.90 -5.61 0.89
N SER A 27 17.89 -4.90 2.03
CA SER A 27 16.79 -4.95 3.00
C SER A 27 15.56 -4.18 2.56
N HIS A 28 15.73 -3.15 1.72
CA HIS A 28 14.69 -2.22 1.26
C HIS A 28 14.71 -2.00 -0.25
N ASP A 29 15.16 -3.00 -1.01
CA ASP A 29 15.08 -2.99 -2.46
C ASP A 29 13.66 -3.34 -2.93
N TYR A 30 13.40 -3.20 -4.22
CA TYR A 30 12.12 -3.61 -4.80
C TYR A 30 11.79 -5.11 -4.58
N LEU A 31 12.78 -5.96 -4.31
CA LEU A 31 12.55 -7.37 -3.98
C LEU A 31 11.91 -7.51 -2.60
N HIS A 32 12.23 -6.66 -1.63
CA HIS A 32 11.51 -6.56 -0.36
C HIS A 32 10.01 -6.34 -0.61
N VAL A 33 9.67 -5.28 -1.33
CA VAL A 33 8.28 -4.91 -1.62
C VAL A 33 7.53 -6.04 -2.34
N PHE A 34 8.18 -6.72 -3.29
CA PHE A 34 7.53 -7.83 -3.99
C PHE A 34 7.35 -9.09 -3.13
N ARG A 35 8.20 -9.32 -2.12
CA ARG A 35 7.96 -10.38 -1.12
C ARG A 35 6.75 -10.02 -0.24
N VAL A 36 6.69 -8.79 0.24
CA VAL A 36 5.57 -8.27 1.05
C VAL A 36 4.26 -8.35 0.28
N ARG A 37 4.21 -7.85 -0.96
CA ARG A 37 3.04 -7.98 -1.85
C ARG A 37 2.58 -9.42 -1.97
N ARG A 38 3.49 -10.37 -2.17
CA ARG A 38 3.13 -11.79 -2.32
C ARG A 38 2.50 -12.35 -1.05
N MET A 39 2.99 -11.96 0.12
CA MET A 39 2.42 -12.37 1.41
C MET A 39 1.04 -11.74 1.61
N ALA A 40 0.92 -10.45 1.34
CA ALA A 40 -0.34 -9.71 1.46
C ALA A 40 -1.43 -10.27 0.54
N MET A 41 -1.09 -10.63 -0.70
CA MET A 41 -2.03 -11.26 -1.62
C MET A 41 -2.46 -12.64 -1.16
N LYS A 42 -1.56 -13.48 -0.62
CA LYS A 42 -1.94 -14.77 -0.04
C LYS A 42 -2.89 -14.61 1.15
N PHE A 43 -2.68 -13.60 1.98
CA PHE A 43 -3.56 -13.29 3.09
C PHE A 43 -4.95 -12.85 2.59
N ALA A 44 -5.01 -11.95 1.61
CA ALA A 44 -6.26 -11.53 0.98
C ALA A 44 -7.01 -12.72 0.35
N GLU A 45 -6.31 -13.59 -0.38
CA GLU A 45 -6.87 -14.82 -0.95
C GLU A 45 -7.48 -15.74 0.13
N ASN A 46 -6.79 -15.90 1.27
CA ASN A 46 -7.30 -16.68 2.39
C ASN A 46 -8.60 -16.08 2.96
N LEU A 47 -8.63 -14.77 3.18
CA LEU A 47 -9.83 -14.08 3.67
C LEU A 47 -10.99 -14.19 2.67
N ILE A 48 -10.73 -13.99 1.38
CA ILE A 48 -11.74 -14.15 0.32
C ILE A 48 -12.28 -15.58 0.28
N SER A 49 -11.41 -16.59 0.41
CA SER A 49 -11.83 -18.01 0.44
C SER A 49 -12.76 -18.35 1.62
N ARG A 50 -12.70 -17.53 2.68
CA ARG A 50 -13.54 -17.62 3.88
C ARG A 50 -14.73 -16.65 3.84
N SER A 51 -15.04 -16.08 2.67
CA SER A 51 -16.15 -15.16 2.43
C SER A 51 -16.04 -13.82 3.18
N TYR A 52 -14.83 -13.39 3.55
CA TYR A 52 -14.63 -12.03 4.08
C TYR A 52 -14.63 -11.01 2.93
N PRO A 53 -15.21 -9.80 3.15
CA PRO A 53 -15.34 -8.77 2.12
C PRO A 53 -14.04 -7.96 1.96
N VAL A 54 -12.96 -8.61 1.54
CA VAL A 54 -11.66 -7.97 1.30
C VAL A 54 -11.53 -7.56 -0.16
N ASN A 55 -11.04 -6.34 -0.41
CA ASN A 55 -10.69 -5.91 -1.76
C ASN A 55 -9.21 -6.22 -2.09
N PRO A 56 -8.93 -7.23 -2.95
CA PRO A 56 -7.55 -7.62 -3.24
C PRO A 56 -6.74 -6.51 -3.92
N LEU A 57 -7.39 -5.63 -4.70
CA LEU A 57 -6.71 -4.52 -5.36
C LEU A 57 -6.18 -3.49 -4.34
N ILE A 58 -6.94 -3.23 -3.27
CA ILE A 58 -6.52 -2.30 -2.21
C ILE A 58 -5.31 -2.86 -1.47
N VAL A 59 -5.36 -4.16 -1.14
CA VAL A 59 -4.24 -4.86 -0.49
C VAL A 59 -2.99 -4.83 -1.37
N GLU A 60 -3.14 -5.13 -2.65
CA GLU A 60 -2.02 -5.18 -3.60
C GLU A 60 -1.33 -3.82 -3.75
N LEU A 61 -2.11 -2.75 -3.90
CA LEU A 61 -1.59 -1.39 -4.05
C LEU A 61 -0.97 -0.87 -2.75
N ALA A 62 -1.61 -1.12 -1.60
CA ALA A 62 -1.05 -0.73 -0.32
C ALA A 62 0.30 -1.42 -0.08
N ALA A 63 0.41 -2.71 -0.39
CA ALA A 63 1.66 -3.45 -0.27
C ALA A 63 2.73 -2.97 -1.26
N LEU A 64 2.37 -2.55 -2.48
CA LEU A 64 3.32 -1.96 -3.42
C LEU A 64 3.83 -0.58 -2.98
N PHE A 65 2.97 0.23 -2.36
CA PHE A 65 3.27 1.63 -2.05
C PHE A 65 3.81 1.88 -0.63
N HIS A 66 3.72 0.92 0.29
CA HIS A 66 4.05 1.15 1.70
C HIS A 66 5.44 1.76 1.93
N ASP A 67 6.46 1.22 1.29
CA ASP A 67 7.85 1.68 1.43
C ASP A 67 8.19 2.88 0.53
N LEU A 68 7.38 3.18 -0.50
CA LEU A 68 7.62 4.37 -1.34
C LEU A 68 7.33 5.67 -0.60
N CYS A 69 6.42 5.62 0.37
CA CYS A 69 6.00 6.76 1.18
C CYS A 69 6.69 6.79 2.56
N ASP A 70 7.73 5.97 2.80
CA ASP A 70 8.47 6.01 4.06
C ASP A 70 9.55 7.10 4.03
N HIS A 71 9.40 8.09 4.91
CA HIS A 71 10.30 9.22 5.18
C HIS A 71 11.79 8.88 5.26
N LYS A 72 12.14 7.64 5.60
CA LYS A 72 13.54 7.17 5.62
C LYS A 72 14.19 7.13 4.24
N TYR A 73 13.39 7.01 3.18
CA TYR A 73 13.86 6.78 1.81
C TYR A 73 13.53 7.94 0.88
N VAL A 74 12.68 8.86 1.32
CA VAL A 74 12.32 10.04 0.54
C VAL A 74 13.15 11.23 1.01
N GLN A 75 14.14 11.63 0.22
CA GLN A 75 14.95 12.84 0.47
C GLN A 75 14.13 14.12 0.21
N GLY A 76 13.16 14.42 1.09
CA GLY A 76 12.45 15.70 1.12
C GLY A 76 11.22 15.84 0.22
N ASP A 77 10.79 14.79 -0.48
CA ASP A 77 9.73 14.82 -1.50
C ASP A 77 8.52 13.90 -1.20
N GLU A 78 8.23 13.56 0.07
CA GLU A 78 7.15 12.61 0.43
C GLU A 78 5.78 13.07 -0.06
N ALA A 79 5.51 14.37 0.05
CA ALA A 79 4.28 14.97 -0.44
C ALA A 79 4.12 14.77 -1.96
N SER A 80 5.21 14.85 -2.72
CA SER A 80 5.23 14.65 -4.17
C SER A 80 4.96 13.19 -4.57
N VAL A 81 5.56 12.21 -3.86
CA VAL A 81 5.33 10.78 -4.14
C VAL A 81 3.89 10.38 -3.82
N ARG A 82 3.36 10.86 -2.69
CA ARG A 82 1.97 10.60 -2.30
C ARG A 82 0.99 11.17 -3.31
N ASP A 83 1.21 12.40 -3.74
CA ASP A 83 0.38 13.08 -4.74
C ASP A 83 0.49 12.41 -6.12
N GLU A 84 1.68 11.94 -6.50
CA GLU A 84 1.92 11.16 -7.73
C GLU A 84 1.13 9.85 -7.73
N ILE A 85 1.17 9.08 -6.64
CA ILE A 85 0.44 7.82 -6.47
C ILE A 85 -1.07 8.06 -6.46
N SER A 86 -1.54 9.06 -5.71
CA SER A 86 -2.95 9.49 -5.65
C SER A 86 -3.48 9.86 -7.04
N THR A 87 -2.77 10.73 -7.75
CA THR A 87 -3.12 11.20 -9.09
C THR A 87 -3.17 10.04 -10.08
N SER A 88 -2.22 9.11 -9.99
CA SER A 88 -2.16 7.95 -10.87
C SER A 88 -3.33 7.00 -10.64
N MET A 89 -3.67 6.66 -9.39
CA MET A 89 -4.85 5.84 -9.09
C MET A 89 -6.14 6.46 -9.64
N LYS A 90 -6.32 7.78 -9.47
CA LYS A 90 -7.48 8.51 -10.04
C LYS A 90 -7.48 8.49 -11.56
N ARG A 91 -6.32 8.66 -12.20
CA ARG A 91 -6.17 8.60 -13.67
C ARG A 91 -6.63 7.25 -14.23
N TYR A 92 -6.37 6.15 -13.52
CA TYR A 92 -6.85 4.82 -13.92
C TYR A 92 -8.32 4.56 -13.55
N GLY A 93 -9.03 5.53 -12.97
CA GLY A 93 -10.46 5.46 -12.73
C GLY A 93 -10.85 4.88 -11.37
N MET A 94 -9.95 4.95 -10.39
CA MET A 94 -10.25 4.70 -8.98
C MET A 94 -10.96 5.91 -8.36
N ASP A 95 -12.01 5.67 -7.57
CA ASP A 95 -12.74 6.73 -6.88
C ASP A 95 -11.98 7.24 -5.64
N ASP A 96 -12.33 8.45 -5.18
CA ASP A 96 -11.65 9.10 -4.06
C ASP A 96 -11.74 8.30 -2.76
N LYS A 97 -12.82 7.54 -2.51
CA LYS A 97 -12.93 6.75 -1.28
C LYS A 97 -11.93 5.61 -1.28
N THR A 98 -11.82 4.91 -2.41
CA THR A 98 -10.85 3.82 -2.58
C THR A 98 -9.40 4.34 -2.53
N VAL A 99 -9.11 5.46 -3.21
CA VAL A 99 -7.79 6.12 -3.16
C VAL A 99 -7.40 6.49 -1.72
N ASN A 100 -8.30 7.15 -1.00
CA ASN A 100 -8.05 7.56 0.38
C ASN A 100 -7.84 6.35 1.30
N LEU A 101 -8.54 5.24 1.06
CA LEU A 101 -8.34 4.01 1.84
C LEU A 101 -6.96 3.40 1.59
N VAL A 102 -6.50 3.32 0.33
CA VAL A 102 -5.14 2.83 0.00
C VAL A 102 -4.09 3.68 0.70
N LEU A 103 -4.16 5.01 0.56
CA LEU A 103 -3.20 5.93 1.20
C LEU A 103 -3.23 5.84 2.72
N LYS A 104 -4.42 5.68 3.31
CA LYS A 104 -4.54 5.50 4.76
C LYS A 104 -3.91 4.20 5.22
N ILE A 105 -4.03 3.11 4.47
CA ILE A 105 -3.37 1.84 4.81
C ILE A 105 -1.84 2.01 4.72
N VAL A 106 -1.35 2.62 3.64
CA VAL A 106 0.08 2.93 3.45
C VAL A 106 0.65 3.68 4.66
N ASP A 107 -0.05 4.70 5.17
CA ASP A 107 0.39 5.47 6.34
C ASP A 107 0.44 4.68 7.64
N ASN A 108 -0.29 3.57 7.72
CA ASN A 108 -0.50 2.80 8.94
C ASN A 108 0.18 1.43 8.90
N VAL A 109 0.83 1.06 7.79
CA VAL A 109 1.50 -0.23 7.65
C VAL A 109 2.99 -0.09 7.92
N SER A 110 3.34 0.00 9.21
CA SER A 110 4.69 -0.27 9.71
C SER A 110 4.65 -0.62 11.19
N ASN A 111 5.53 -1.52 11.63
CA ASN A 111 5.60 -1.90 13.05
C ASN A 111 5.89 -0.70 13.96
N SER A 112 6.71 0.25 13.49
CA SER A 112 6.97 1.50 14.21
C SER A 112 5.74 2.40 14.31
N THR A 113 4.94 2.50 13.23
CA THR A 113 3.70 3.29 13.24
C THR A 113 2.69 2.68 14.20
N GLU A 114 2.49 1.36 14.15
CA GLU A 114 1.58 0.66 15.05
C GLU A 114 1.94 0.89 16.52
N ASN A 115 3.19 0.65 16.92
CA ASN A 115 3.62 0.84 18.31
C ASN A 115 3.41 2.27 18.78
N ARG A 116 3.82 3.26 17.98
CA ARG A 116 3.64 4.68 18.28
C ARG A 116 2.16 5.05 18.43
N LEU A 117 1.28 4.57 17.56
CA LEU A 117 -0.15 4.86 17.64
C LEU A 117 -0.80 4.23 18.87
N ARG A 118 -0.37 3.02 19.25
CA ARG A 118 -0.84 2.35 20.47
C ARG A 118 -0.38 3.09 21.73
N GLU A 119 0.90 3.43 21.80
CA GLU A 119 1.49 4.19 22.93
C GLU A 119 0.82 5.55 23.13
N ASN A 120 0.51 6.24 22.03
CA ASN A 120 -0.14 7.55 22.07
C ASN A 120 -1.67 7.49 22.25
N GLY A 121 -2.28 6.30 22.37
CA GLY A 121 -3.74 6.15 22.44
C GLY A 121 -4.48 6.58 21.17
N GLN A 122 -3.78 6.60 20.02
CA GLN A 122 -4.30 6.97 18.70
C GLN A 122 -4.75 5.75 17.88
N TRP A 123 -4.43 4.54 18.36
CA TRP A 123 -4.98 3.31 17.81
C TRP A 123 -6.50 3.29 17.99
N SER A 124 -7.21 3.11 16.88
CA SER A 124 -8.67 3.25 16.82
C SER A 124 -9.32 1.99 16.28
N LYS A 125 -10.64 1.86 16.48
CA LYS A 125 -11.44 0.75 15.96
C LYS A 125 -11.24 0.48 14.46
N TRP A 126 -10.96 1.51 13.66
CA TRP A 126 -10.66 1.31 12.24
C TRP A 126 -9.43 0.44 12.04
N HIS A 127 -8.38 0.64 12.85
CA HIS A 127 -7.16 -0.14 12.76
C HIS A 127 -7.40 -1.60 13.15
N ASP A 128 -8.37 -1.92 14.02
CA ASP A 128 -8.69 -3.32 14.38
C ASP A 128 -9.64 -4.01 13.38
N THR A 129 -10.34 -3.23 12.54
CA THR A 129 -11.45 -3.74 11.71
C THR A 129 -11.17 -3.65 10.21
N CYS A 130 -10.15 -2.90 9.80
CA CYS A 130 -9.75 -2.77 8.40
C CYS A 130 -9.03 -4.06 7.96
N LEU A 131 -9.75 -4.95 7.28
CA LEU A 131 -9.19 -6.23 6.84
C LEU A 131 -7.99 -6.05 5.90
N GLU A 132 -8.01 -5.01 5.07
CA GLU A 132 -6.95 -4.67 4.14
C GLU A 132 -5.66 -4.14 4.79
N LEU A 133 -5.66 -3.87 6.11
CA LEU A 133 -4.49 -3.40 6.86
C LEU A 133 -3.64 -4.55 7.45
N HIS A 134 -4.22 -5.74 7.65
CA HIS A 134 -3.65 -6.78 8.51
C HIS A 134 -2.93 -7.91 7.74
N TRP A 135 -1.93 -7.58 6.93
CA TRP A 135 -1.17 -8.56 6.14
C TRP A 135 0.31 -8.71 6.54
#